data_AF-A8S9S1-F1
#
_entry.id   AF-A8S9S1-F1
#
_cell.length_a   1.000
_cell.length_b   1.000
_cell.length_c   1.000
_cell.angle_alpha   90.00
_cell.angle_beta   90.00
_cell.angle_gamma   90.00
#
_symmetry.space_group_name_H-M   'P 1'
#
loop_
_entity.id
_entity.type
_entity.pdbx_description
1 polymer ?
#
loop_
_entity_poly.entity_id
_entity_poly.type
_entity_poly.pdbx_seq_one_letter_code
_entity_poly.pdbx_strand_id
1 'polypeptide(L)'
;MKRNVSEYQMSLELGQNKNYIQGISSGKALPSMTQFFNICDYFCITPEQFFSDHDRPELIDAISEGIQELSDADLELLLLFIRRLQRNI
;
A
#
# COMPACT_ATOMS: atom_id res chain seq x y z
N MET A 1 -1.41 8.32 -5.96
CA MET A 1 -0.21 8.41 -6.83
C MET A 1 -0.39 9.50 -7.89
N LYS A 2 0.40 10.57 -7.91
CA LYS A 2 0.31 11.59 -8.98
C LYS A 2 1.70 11.98 -9.48
N ARG A 3 2.31 11.09 -10.27
CA ARG A 3 3.21 11.53 -11.34
C ARG A 3 2.35 11.86 -12.55
N ASN A 4 2.50 13.06 -13.12
CA ASN A 4 1.69 13.52 -14.25
C ASN A 4 2.22 12.95 -15.58
N VAL A 5 2.26 11.63 -15.70
CA VAL A 5 2.76 10.89 -16.86
C VAL A 5 1.68 9.98 -17.41
N SER A 6 1.66 9.76 -18.73
CA SER A 6 0.75 8.81 -19.35
C SER A 6 1.18 7.37 -19.08
N GLU A 7 0.24 6.42 -19.10
CA GLU A 7 0.56 4.97 -18.99
C GLU A 7 1.54 4.51 -20.07
N TYR A 8 1.44 5.10 -21.26
CA TYR A 8 2.39 4.90 -22.36
C TYR A 8 3.81 5.30 -21.95
N GLN A 9 3.98 6.53 -21.46
CA GLN A 9 5.28 7.06 -21.05
C GLN A 9 5.86 6.23 -19.90
N MET A 10 5.03 5.92 -18.91
CA MET A 10 5.42 5.09 -17.77
C MET A 10 5.90 3.70 -18.21
N SER A 11 5.22 3.07 -19.19
CA SER A 11 5.64 1.78 -19.72
C SER A 11 7.05 1.83 -20.33
N LEU A 12 7.36 2.90 -21.07
CA LEU A 12 8.67 3.10 -21.68
C LEU A 12 9.76 3.38 -20.63
N GLU A 13 9.47 4.20 -19.62
CA GLU A 13 10.40 4.51 -18.54
C GLU A 13 10.74 3.29 -17.67
N LEU A 14 9.82 2.32 -17.57
CA LEU A 14 10.03 1.02 -16.93
C LEU A 14 10.76 0.00 -17.83
N GLY A 15 11.17 0.40 -19.04
CA GLY A 15 11.83 -0.48 -20.02
C GLY A 15 10.89 -1.54 -20.60
N GLN A 16 9.58 -1.32 -20.54
CA GLN A 16 8.55 -2.25 -21.01
C GLN A 16 7.96 -1.80 -22.35
N ASN A 17 7.21 -2.71 -22.98
CA ASN A 17 6.47 -2.37 -24.19
C ASN A 17 5.37 -1.33 -23.90
N LYS A 18 4.98 -0.56 -24.90
CA LYS A 18 4.05 0.57 -24.79
C LYS A 18 2.67 0.28 -24.17
N ASN A 19 2.25 -0.98 -24.12
CA ASN A 19 0.93 -1.39 -23.61
C ASN A 19 1.02 -2.02 -22.21
N TYR A 20 2.22 -2.09 -21.62
CA TYR A 20 2.46 -2.83 -20.39
C TYR A 20 1.63 -2.31 -19.21
N ILE A 21 1.74 -1.02 -18.89
CA ILE A 21 0.99 -0.42 -17.77
C ILE A 21 -0.52 -0.44 -18.06
N GLN A 22 -0.93 -0.20 -19.30
CA GLN A 22 -2.34 -0.31 -19.69
C GLN A 22 -2.90 -1.73 -19.44
N GLY A 23 -2.11 -2.77 -19.72
CA GLY A 23 -2.51 -4.16 -19.46
C GLY A 23 -2.73 -4.43 -17.97
N ILE A 24 -1.91 -3.81 -17.11
CA ILE A 24 -2.02 -3.93 -15.65
C ILE A 24 -3.19 -3.10 -15.12
N SER A 25 -3.30 -1.83 -15.50
CA SER A 25 -4.36 -0.93 -15.01
C SER A 25 -5.76 -1.38 -15.44
N SER A 26 -5.86 -2.02 -16.61
CA SER A 26 -7.11 -2.63 -17.10
C SER A 26 -7.42 -4.01 -16.51
N GLY A 27 -6.54 -4.57 -15.67
CA GLY A 27 -6.71 -5.89 -15.06
C GLY A 27 -6.55 -7.07 -16.00
N LYS A 28 -6.09 -6.85 -17.25
CA LYS A 28 -5.86 -7.92 -18.23
C LYS A 28 -4.61 -8.74 -17.94
N ALA A 29 -3.67 -8.19 -17.18
CA ALA A 29 -2.44 -8.84 -16.77
C ALA A 29 -2.04 -8.39 -15.36
N LEU A 30 -1.30 -9.24 -14.66
CA LEU A 30 -0.60 -8.87 -13.43
C LEU A 30 0.88 -8.65 -13.72
N PRO A 31 1.55 -7.72 -13.04
CA PRO A 31 3.00 -7.62 -13.11
C PRO A 31 3.64 -8.88 -12.52
N SER A 32 4.86 -9.23 -12.96
CA SER A 32 5.70 -10.13 -12.19
C SER A 32 6.13 -9.44 -10.88
N MET A 33 6.55 -10.21 -9.88
CA MET A 33 7.02 -9.61 -8.61
C MET A 33 8.15 -8.60 -8.79
N THR A 34 9.09 -8.87 -9.69
CA THR A 34 10.16 -7.92 -10.02
C THR A 34 9.61 -6.62 -10.60
N GLN A 35 8.66 -6.70 -11.52
CA GLN A 35 8.08 -5.50 -12.12
C GLN A 35 7.15 -4.75 -11.17
N PHE A 36 6.49 -5.47 -10.24
CA PHE A 36 5.75 -4.85 -9.15
C PHE A 36 6.65 -3.95 -8.29
N PHE A 37 7.84 -4.42 -7.90
CA PHE A 37 8.80 -3.58 -7.17
C PHE A 37 9.28 -2.39 -8.01
N ASN A 38 9.56 -2.58 -9.30
CA ASN A 38 9.92 -1.47 -10.19
C ASN A 38 8.80 -0.41 -10.26
N ILE A 39 7.53 -0.83 -10.26
CA ILE A 39 6.38 0.09 -10.23
C ILE A 39 6.32 0.84 -8.90
N CYS A 40 6.57 0.17 -7.77
CA CYS A 40 6.63 0.81 -6.45
C CYS A 40 7.76 1.86 -6.39
N ASP A 41 8.96 1.49 -6.82
CA ASP A 41 10.12 2.37 -6.89
C ASP A 41 9.86 3.58 -7.80
N TYR A 42 9.20 3.36 -8.94
CA TYR A 42 8.84 4.42 -9.89
C TYR A 42 7.97 5.52 -9.25
N PHE A 43 7.08 5.13 -8.35
CA PHE A 43 6.21 6.06 -7.61
C PHE A 43 6.79 6.51 -6.26
N CYS A 44 7.98 6.04 -5.90
CA CYS A 44 8.60 6.26 -4.58
C CYS A 44 7.69 5.85 -3.43
N ILE A 45 7.02 4.70 -3.54
CA ILE A 45 6.17 4.15 -2.48
C ILE A 45 6.65 2.75 -2.07
N THR A 46 6.25 2.32 -0.87
CA THR A 46 6.45 0.94 -0.43
C THR A 46 5.37 0.00 -0.99
N PRO A 47 5.63 -1.32 -1.06
CA PRO A 47 4.59 -2.31 -1.36
C PRO A 47 3.37 -2.21 -0.46
N GLU A 48 3.57 -1.92 0.83
CA GLU A 48 2.46 -1.71 1.77
C GLU A 48 1.59 -0.54 1.34
N GLN A 49 2.20 0.60 1.00
CA GLN A 49 1.48 1.78 0.50
C GLN A 49 0.75 1.53 -0.83
N PHE A 50 1.26 0.61 -1.66
CA PHE A 50 0.58 0.20 -2.89
C PHE A 50 -0.73 -0.52 -2.60
N PHE A 51 -0.73 -1.40 -1.59
CA PHE A 51 -1.91 -2.18 -1.18
C PHE A 51 -2.76 -1.50 -0.12
N SER A 52 -2.28 -0.42 0.50
CA SER A 52 -3.02 0.33 1.50
C SER A 52 -4.19 1.07 0.85
N ASP A 53 -5.35 0.96 1.49
CA ASP A 53 -6.53 1.70 1.08
C ASP A 53 -6.28 3.20 1.28
N HIS A 54 -6.56 4.01 0.26
CA HIS A 54 -6.27 5.45 0.29
C HIS A 54 -7.15 6.21 1.30
N ASP A 55 -8.17 5.55 1.85
CA ASP A 55 -9.07 6.07 2.88
C ASP A 55 -8.66 5.66 4.32
N ARG A 56 -7.51 5.00 4.50
CA ARG A 56 -6.97 4.69 5.84
C ARG A 56 -6.58 5.99 6.56
N PRO A 57 -7.17 6.32 7.72
CA PRO A 57 -6.79 7.52 8.45
C PRO A 57 -5.32 7.48 8.87
N GLU A 58 -4.59 8.60 8.76
CA GLU A 58 -3.20 8.74 9.24
C GLU A 58 -3.03 8.32 10.71
N LEU A 59 -4.08 8.46 11.51
CA LEU A 59 -4.10 8.01 12.89
C LEU A 59 -3.89 6.49 13.02
N ILE A 60 -4.39 5.69 12.08
CA ILE A 60 -4.19 4.23 12.09
C ILE A 60 -2.72 3.91 11.82
N ASP A 61 -2.04 4.65 10.95
CA ASP A 61 -0.62 4.44 10.67
C ASP A 61 0.23 4.80 11.89
N ALA A 62 -0.02 5.96 12.51
CA ALA A 62 0.65 6.36 13.75
C ALA A 62 0.43 5.36 14.91
N ILE A 63 -0.78 4.82 15.05
CA ILE A 63 -1.05 3.75 16.02
C ILE A 63 -0.25 2.49 15.64
N SER A 64 -0.24 2.10 14.36
CA SER A 64 0.43 0.88 13.90
C SER A 64 1.94 0.92 14.11
N GLU A 65 2.56 2.09 13.92
CA GLU A 65 3.97 2.34 14.25
C GLU A 65 4.19 2.27 15.76
N GLY A 66 3.36 2.97 16.55
CA GLY A 66 3.51 3.02 18.01
C GLY A 66 3.34 1.69 18.73
N ILE A 67 2.58 0.74 18.16
CA ILE A 67 2.41 -0.59 18.77
C ILE A 67 3.53 -1.58 18.44
N GLN A 68 4.41 -1.31 17.46
CA GLN A 68 5.49 -2.24 17.07
C GLN A 68 6.48 -2.53 18.21
N GLU A 69 6.68 -1.55 19.10
CA GLU A 69 7.66 -1.65 20.19
C GLU A 69 7.06 -2.13 21.51
N LEU A 70 5.75 -2.41 21.55
CA LEU A 70 5.06 -2.79 22.77
C LEU A 70 5.29 -4.26 23.13
N SER A 71 5.23 -4.55 24.43
CA SER A 71 5.24 -5.92 24.92
C SER A 71 3.92 -6.63 24.61
N ASP A 72 3.94 -7.96 24.53
CA ASP A 72 2.72 -8.77 24.36
C ASP A 72 1.65 -8.44 25.42
N ALA A 73 2.07 -8.19 26.67
CA ALA A 73 1.16 -7.82 27.75
C ALA A 73 0.44 -6.48 27.49
N ASP A 74 1.15 -5.50 26.94
CA ASP A 74 0.56 -4.19 26.60
C ASP A 74 -0.34 -4.28 25.36
N LEU A 75 0.04 -5.11 24.37
CA LEU A 75 -0.79 -5.41 23.20
C LEU A 75 -2.10 -6.11 23.59
N GLU A 76 -2.06 -7.05 24.54
CA GLU A 76 -3.25 -7.70 25.09
C GLU A 76 -4.19 -6.70 25.78
N LEU A 77 -3.63 -5.75 26.55
CA LEU A 77 -4.40 -4.70 27.20
C LEU A 77 -5.08 -3.77 26.18
N LEU A 78 -4.36 -3.37 25.14
CA LEU A 78 -4.90 -2.58 24.03
C LEU A 78 -6.03 -3.33 23.31
N LEU A 79 -5.85 -4.62 23.03
CA LEU A 79 -6.87 -5.45 22.41
C LEU A 79 -8.14 -5.56 23.28
N LEU A 80 -7.99 -5.67 24.59
CA LEU A 80 -9.11 -5.65 25.53
C LEU A 80 -9.87 -4.30 25.45
N PHE A 81 -9.15 -3.19 25.40
CA PHE A 81 -9.74 -1.86 25.24
C PHE A 81 -10.53 -1.71 23.93
N ILE A 82 -9.95 -2.12 22.81
CA ILE A 82 -10.61 -2.09 21.49
C ILE A 82 -11.90 -2.92 21.53
N ARG A 83 -11.84 -4.15 22.04
CA ARG A 83 -13.02 -5.02 22.17
C ARG A 83 -14.10 -4.40 23.05
N ARG A 84 -13.71 -3.68 24.11
CA ARG A 84 -14.66 -2.94 24.96
C ARG A 84 -15.34 -1.81 24.19
N LEU A 85 -14.61 -1.03 23.41
CA LEU A 85 -15.17 0.06 22.61
C LEU A 85 -16.15 -0.46 21.55
N GLN A 86 -15.80 -1.54 20.86
CA GLN A 86 -16.67 -2.17 19.84
C GLN A 86 -17.98 -2.71 20.39
N ARG A 87 -18.05 -3.10 21.67
CA ARG A 87 -19.31 -3.52 22.31
C ARG A 87 -20.28 -2.36 22.57
N ASN A 88 -19.81 -1.12 22.50
CA ASN A 88 -20.61 0.09 22.76
C ASN A 88 -21.00 0.83 21.47
N ILE A 89 -20.76 0.22 20.31
CA ILE A 89 -21.17 0.67 18.97
C ILE A 89 -22.28 -0.27 18.50
#